data_AF-A0A7R9ANS3-F1
#
_entry.id   AF-A0A7R9ANS3-F1
#
_cell.length_a   1.000
_cell.length_b   1.000
_cell.length_c   1.000
_cell.angle_alpha   90.00
_cell.angle_beta   90.00
_cell.angle_gamma   90.00
#
_symmetry.space_group_name_H-M   'P 1'
#
loop_
_entity.id
_entity.type
_entity.pdbx_description
1 polymer ?
#
loop_
_entity_poly.entity_id
_entity_poly.type
_entity_poly.pdbx_seq_one_letter_code
_entity_poly.pdbx_strand_id
1 'polypeptide(L)'
;MGLQVFRARTPPEAIDLVSRLLEYTPSSRISPLQACAHTFFEELRETNTRLPNGRELPPLFNFTEHELSIQPSLNSVLLPRHHAQEGAASGAGVSGVGAEGAGTSNNPGSSSTPDNNSMAMSDSAGVSAAGGPTSGMA
;
A
#
# COMPACT_ATOMS: atom_id res chain seq x y z
N MET A 1 6.97 1.92 45.40
CA MET A 1 5.72 2.47 44.84
C MET A 1 5.90 2.54 43.33
N GLY A 2 5.46 1.52 42.58
CA GLY A 2 5.50 1.56 41.12
C GLY A 2 4.35 2.41 40.61
N LEU A 3 4.63 3.41 39.76
CA LEU A 3 3.60 4.18 39.08
C LEU A 3 2.75 3.22 38.25
N GLN A 4 1.46 3.13 38.56
CA GLN A 4 0.50 2.40 37.73
C GLN A 4 0.20 3.27 36.51
N VAL A 5 1.03 3.15 35.47
CA VAL A 5 0.92 3.94 34.24
C VAL A 5 -0.19 3.40 33.33
N PHE A 6 -0.53 2.11 33.44
CA PHE A 6 -1.55 1.45 32.64
C PHE A 6 -2.80 1.09 33.45
N ARG A 7 -3.96 1.12 32.78
CA ARG A 7 -5.24 0.70 33.35
C ARG A 7 -5.22 -0.81 33.57
N ALA A 8 -5.98 -1.33 34.53
CA ALA A 8 -6.01 -2.77 34.85
C ALA A 8 -6.45 -3.71 33.69
N ARG A 9 -6.92 -3.16 32.57
CA ARG A 9 -7.38 -3.91 31.39
C ARG A 9 -6.43 -3.82 30.19
N THR A 10 -5.24 -3.24 30.34
CA THR A 10 -4.27 -3.18 29.24
C THR A 10 -3.65 -4.57 29.04
N PRO A 11 -3.63 -5.12 27.81
CA PRO A 11 -3.01 -6.41 27.55
C PRO A 11 -1.50 -6.35 27.83
N PRO A 12 -0.90 -7.42 28.40
CA PRO A 12 0.51 -7.43 28.78
C PRO A 12 1.44 -7.18 27.57
N GLU A 13 1.08 -7.68 26.40
CA GLU A 13 1.83 -7.48 25.14
C GLU A 13 1.96 -6.00 24.76
N ALA A 14 0.95 -5.18 25.04
CA ALA A 14 1.01 -3.74 24.75
C ALA A 14 1.98 -3.03 25.70
N ILE A 15 1.99 -3.42 26.98
CA ILE A 15 2.88 -2.86 27.98
C ILE A 15 4.33 -3.17 27.60
N ASP A 16 4.60 -4.39 27.17
CA ASP A 16 5.92 -4.83 26.75
C ASP A 16 6.41 -4.05 25.51
N LEU A 17 5.59 -3.93 24.47
CA LEU A 17 5.93 -3.13 23.28
C LEU A 17 6.27 -1.68 23.65
N VAL A 18 5.43 -1.04 24.46
CA VAL A 18 5.65 0.36 24.89
C VAL A 18 6.91 0.47 25.75
N SER A 19 7.20 -0.51 26.60
CA SER A 19 8.41 -0.52 27.43
C SER A 19 9.68 -0.56 26.57
N ARG A 20 9.67 -1.32 25.47
CA ARG A 20 10.80 -1.39 24.52
C ARG A 20 10.91 -0.17 23.59
N LEU A 21 9.82 0.59 23.42
CA LEU A 21 9.82 1.85 22.65
C LEU A 21 10.32 3.03 23.48
N LEU A 22 9.91 3.08 24.76
CA LEU A 22 10.20 4.18 25.69
C LEU A 22 11.48 3.93 26.49
N GLU A 23 12.53 3.48 25.81
CA GLU A 23 13.82 3.26 26.43
C GLU A 23 14.70 4.51 26.33
N TYR A 24 15.38 4.85 27.44
CA TYR A 24 16.21 6.06 27.50
C TYR A 24 17.45 5.94 26.61
N THR A 25 18.03 4.73 26.55
CA THR A 25 19.16 4.43 25.66
C THR A 25 18.64 4.29 24.23
N PRO A 26 19.04 5.18 23.30
CA PRO A 26 18.44 5.21 21.98
C PRO A 26 18.70 3.93 21.18
N SER A 27 19.85 3.29 21.39
CA SER A 27 20.28 2.06 20.71
C SER A 27 19.56 0.80 21.18
N SER A 28 18.99 0.82 22.39
CA SER A 28 18.24 -0.33 22.92
C SER A 28 16.80 -0.37 22.44
N ARG A 29 16.29 0.77 21.92
CA ARG A 29 14.92 0.87 21.42
C ARG A 29 14.68 -0.14 20.30
N ILE A 30 13.51 -0.77 20.36
CA ILE A 30 13.06 -1.69 19.31
C ILE A 30 13.00 -0.97 17.95
N SER A 31 13.49 -1.63 16.89
CA SER A 31 13.44 -1.06 15.54
C SER A 31 11.99 -1.03 15.04
N PRO A 32 11.64 -0.13 14.09
CA PRO A 32 10.28 -0.04 13.56
C PRO A 32 9.79 -1.38 12.97
N LEU A 33 10.62 -2.08 12.19
CA LEU A 33 10.25 -3.39 11.62
C LEU A 33 10.08 -4.46 12.70
N GLN A 34 10.92 -4.43 13.73
CA GLN A 34 10.81 -5.37 14.84
C GLN A 34 9.58 -5.08 15.71
N ALA A 35 9.20 -3.81 15.84
CA ALA A 35 7.95 -3.39 16.48
C ALA A 35 6.74 -3.84 15.66
N CYS A 36 6.79 -3.73 14.33
CA CYS A 36 5.75 -4.29 13.46
C CYS A 36 5.62 -5.79 13.67
N ALA A 37 6.73 -6.53 13.80
CA ALA A 37 6.77 -7.97 14.06
C ALA A 37 6.35 -8.39 15.48
N HIS A 38 5.92 -7.46 16.35
CA HIS A 38 5.54 -7.76 17.73
C HIS A 38 4.22 -8.55 17.82
N THR A 39 4.09 -9.38 18.88
CA THR A 39 2.91 -10.19 19.25
C THR A 39 1.64 -9.34 19.40
N PHE A 40 1.80 -8.11 19.89
CA PHE A 40 0.72 -7.12 20.00
C PHE A 40 -0.03 -6.90 18.67
N PHE A 41 0.63 -7.06 17.52
CA PHE A 41 0.02 -6.91 16.20
C PHE A 41 -0.37 -8.25 15.54
N GLU A 42 -0.27 -9.39 16.25
CA GLU A 42 -0.69 -10.70 15.69
C GLU A 42 -2.17 -10.74 15.34
N GLU A 43 -3.03 -10.08 16.12
CA GLU A 43 -4.46 -9.97 15.81
C GLU A 43 -4.68 -9.38 14.41
N LEU A 44 -3.86 -8.40 13.98
CA LEU A 44 -3.99 -7.80 12.64
C LEU A 44 -3.58 -8.75 11.50
N ARG A 45 -2.85 -9.82 11.81
CA ARG A 45 -2.40 -10.85 10.86
C ARG A 45 -3.41 -11.96 10.65
N GLU A 46 -4.38 -12.08 11.57
CA GLU A 46 -5.44 -13.06 11.46
C GLU A 46 -6.41 -12.68 10.33
N THR A 47 -6.81 -13.68 9.53
CA THR A 47 -7.67 -13.49 8.36
C THR A 47 -9.07 -12.97 8.72
N ASN A 48 -9.51 -13.23 9.94
CA ASN A 48 -10.86 -12.89 10.43
C ASN A 48 -10.93 -11.50 11.08
N THR A 49 -9.81 -10.78 11.18
CA THR A 49 -9.80 -9.48 11.85
C THR A 49 -10.46 -8.44 10.96
N ARG A 50 -11.40 -7.72 11.57
CA ARG A 50 -12.20 -6.67 10.95
C ARG A 50 -12.23 -5.46 11.86
N LEU A 51 -12.40 -4.28 11.26
CA LEU A 51 -12.65 -3.09 12.04
C LEU A 51 -13.91 -3.28 12.90
N PRO A 52 -14.02 -2.59 14.05
CA PRO A 52 -15.23 -2.61 14.88
C PRO A 52 -16.51 -2.21 14.12
N ASN A 53 -16.36 -1.48 13.00
CA ASN A 53 -17.43 -1.08 12.09
C ASN A 53 -17.80 -2.17 11.05
N GLY A 54 -17.21 -3.36 11.12
CA GLY A 54 -17.40 -4.46 10.16
C GLY A 54 -16.63 -4.31 8.84
N ARG A 55 -15.90 -3.21 8.64
CA ARG A 55 -15.07 -2.98 7.44
C ARG A 55 -13.80 -3.83 7.45
N GLU A 56 -13.29 -4.11 6.26
CA GLU A 56 -11.99 -4.76 6.09
C GLU A 56 -10.85 -3.85 6.54
N LEU A 57 -9.74 -4.48 6.95
CA LEU A 57 -8.52 -3.77 7.28
C LEU A 57 -7.96 -3.11 6.01
N PRO A 58 -7.35 -1.91 6.11
CA PRO A 58 -6.60 -1.33 4.99
C PRO A 58 -5.41 -2.23 4.61
N PRO A 59 -4.72 -1.98 3.49
CA PRO A 59 -3.49 -2.70 3.17
C PRO A 59 -2.45 -2.54 4.29
N LEU A 60 -2.15 -3.64 5.00
CA LEU A 60 -1.20 -3.67 6.12
C LEU A 60 0.11 -4.41 5.78
N PHE A 61 0.09 -5.28 4.77
CA PHE A 61 1.17 -6.22 4.46
C PHE A 61 1.80 -5.99 3.08
N ASN A 62 1.54 -4.82 2.48
CA ASN A 62 2.07 -4.39 1.19
C ASN A 62 3.51 -3.87 1.30
N PHE A 63 4.39 -4.62 1.98
CA PHE A 63 5.80 -4.26 2.10
C PHE A 63 6.51 -4.30 0.76
N THR A 64 7.34 -3.29 0.52
CA THR A 64 8.22 -3.22 -0.65
C THR A 64 9.43 -4.14 -0.48
N GLU A 65 10.09 -4.48 -1.59
CA GLU A 65 11.34 -5.24 -1.55
C GLU A 65 12.41 -4.54 -0.71
N HIS A 66 12.46 -3.19 -0.77
CA HIS A 66 13.38 -2.41 0.04
C HIS A 66 13.11 -2.59 1.54
N GLU A 67 11.87 -2.49 1.99
CA GLU A 67 11.50 -2.67 3.40
C GLU A 67 11.82 -4.08 3.91
N LEU A 68 11.57 -5.10 3.09
CA LEU A 68 11.88 -6.50 3.39
C LEU A 68 13.38 -6.81 3.36
N SER A 69 14.17 -6.00 2.66
CA SER A 69 15.63 -6.14 2.60
C SER A 69 16.35 -5.64 3.85
N ILE A 70 15.72 -4.74 4.63
CA ILE A 70 16.32 -4.14 5.84
C ILE A 70 16.56 -5.21 6.90
N GLN A 71 15.59 -6.10 7.12
CA GLN A 71 15.70 -7.16 8.11
C GLN A 71 15.00 -8.46 7.66
N PRO A 72 15.65 -9.25 6.79
CA PRO A 72 15.02 -10.40 6.13
C PRO A 72 14.53 -11.50 7.10
N SER A 73 15.13 -11.59 8.28
CA SER A 73 14.74 -12.54 9.32
C SER A 73 13.30 -12.35 9.80
N LEU A 74 12.77 -11.11 9.73
CA LEU A 74 11.42 -10.78 10.18
C LEU A 74 10.36 -11.01 9.11
N ASN A 75 10.74 -11.25 7.85
CA ASN A 75 9.80 -11.35 6.72
C ASN A 75 8.76 -12.47 6.93
N SER A 76 9.15 -13.55 7.61
CA SER A 76 8.25 -14.67 7.96
C SER A 76 7.15 -14.29 8.96
N VAL A 77 7.38 -13.27 9.79
CA VAL A 77 6.42 -12.75 10.77
C VAL A 77 5.66 -11.56 10.19
N LEU A 78 6.31 -10.74 9.37
CA LEU A 78 5.72 -9.56 8.74
C LEU A 78 4.72 -9.91 7.63
N LEU A 79 4.94 -11.01 6.91
CA LEU A 79 4.07 -11.46 5.82
C LEU A 79 3.31 -12.75 6.22
N PRO A 80 2.01 -12.66 6.56
CA PRO A 80 1.21 -13.84 6.84
C PRO A 80 1.12 -14.76 5.62
N ARG A 81 1.09 -16.09 5.84
CA ARG A 81 1.02 -17.10 4.77
C ARG A 81 -0.15 -16.89 3.79
N HIS A 82 -1.26 -16.33 4.26
CA HIS A 82 -2.45 -16.05 3.45
C HIS A 82 -2.27 -14.84 2.50
N HIS A 83 -1.42 -13.87 2.86
CA HIS A 83 -1.15 -12.70 2.02
C HIS A 83 -0.34 -13.07 0.76
N ALA A 84 0.51 -14.09 0.85
CA ALA A 84 1.22 -14.63 -0.32
C ALA A 84 0.29 -15.23 -1.38
N GLN A 85 -0.93 -15.64 -1.01
CA GLN A 85 -1.91 -16.19 -1.95
C GLN A 85 -2.80 -15.11 -2.59
N GLU A 86 -3.01 -13.98 -1.91
CA GLU A 86 -3.90 -12.92 -2.39
C GLU A 86 -3.30 -12.14 -3.58
N GLY A 87 -1.97 -12.02 -3.64
CA GLY A 87 -1.24 -11.42 -4.77
C GLY A 87 -1.39 -12.18 -6.10
N ALA A 88 -1.93 -13.41 -6.08
CA ALA A 88 -2.20 -14.21 -7.28
C ALA A 88 -3.70 -14.29 -7.65
N ALA A 89 -4.62 -13.86 -6.77
CA ALA A 89 -6.05 -14.11 -6.93
C ALA A 89 -6.95 -12.86 -6.93
N SER A 90 -6.53 -11.72 -6.35
CA SER A 90 -7.34 -10.49 -6.32
C SER A 90 -6.98 -9.53 -7.46
N GLY A 91 -7.12 -10.04 -8.68
CA GLY A 91 -6.99 -9.32 -9.94
C GLY A 91 -8.16 -9.60 -10.88
N ALA A 92 -9.40 -9.59 -10.37
CA ALA A 92 -10.61 -9.63 -11.19
C ALA A 92 -11.75 -8.93 -10.44
N GLY A 93 -12.21 -7.80 -10.98
CA GLY A 93 -13.27 -7.00 -10.39
C GLY A 93 -14.67 -7.60 -10.51
N VAL A 94 -15.65 -6.94 -9.88
CA VAL A 94 -16.94 -6.69 -10.50
C VAL A 94 -17.65 -5.52 -9.81
N SER A 95 -18.09 -4.59 -10.65
CA SER A 95 -18.99 -3.49 -10.38
C SER A 95 -20.29 -3.95 -9.72
N GLY A 96 -20.76 -3.20 -8.73
CA GLY A 96 -22.13 -3.29 -8.20
C GLY A 96 -22.69 -1.91 -7.97
N VAL A 97 -23.12 -1.24 -9.04
CA VAL A 97 -24.00 -0.07 -8.98
C VAL A 97 -25.44 -0.57 -9.15
N GLY A 98 -26.39 -0.02 -8.40
CA GLY A 98 -27.80 -0.01 -8.83
C GLY A 98 -28.85 -0.20 -7.73
N ALA A 99 -29.46 0.91 -7.32
CA ALA A 99 -30.87 1.06 -6.92
C ALA A 99 -31.12 2.58 -6.71
N GLU A 100 -32.12 3.33 -7.23
CA GLU A 100 -33.32 3.15 -8.08
C GLU A 100 -33.79 4.56 -8.55
N GLY A 101 -34.55 4.70 -9.65
CA GLY A 101 -35.29 5.96 -9.94
C GLY A 101 -35.74 6.24 -11.39
N ALA A 102 -36.91 5.70 -11.76
CA ALA A 102 -37.84 5.90 -12.89
C ALA A 102 -37.72 7.11 -13.88
N GLY A 103 -38.03 6.84 -15.16
CA GLY A 103 -38.47 7.87 -16.13
C GLY A 103 -38.46 7.42 -17.62
N THR A 104 -39.56 6.84 -18.10
CA THR A 104 -39.82 6.48 -19.51
C THR A 104 -39.96 7.72 -20.42
N SER A 105 -39.34 7.72 -21.61
CA SER A 105 -39.92 8.23 -22.88
C SER A 105 -39.05 7.94 -24.10
N ASN A 106 -39.70 7.46 -25.17
CA ASN A 106 -39.17 7.00 -26.44
C ASN A 106 -38.86 8.15 -27.43
N ASN A 107 -37.85 7.97 -28.31
CA ASN A 107 -37.97 8.33 -29.73
C ASN A 107 -36.85 7.67 -30.58
N PRO A 108 -37.14 6.92 -31.67
CA PRO A 108 -36.14 6.44 -32.61
C PRO A 108 -36.06 7.36 -33.85
N GLY A 109 -34.84 7.75 -34.25
CA GLY A 109 -34.60 8.61 -35.40
C GLY A 109 -33.21 8.34 -36.00
N SER A 110 -33.22 7.55 -37.07
CA SER A 110 -32.14 7.25 -38.01
C SER A 110 -31.42 8.46 -38.61
N SER A 111 -30.11 8.36 -38.87
CA SER A 111 -29.53 8.42 -40.24
C SER A 111 -28.01 8.68 -40.28
N SER A 112 -27.30 7.81 -41.04
CA SER A 112 -26.20 8.08 -42.01
C SER A 112 -24.89 8.77 -41.53
N THR A 113 -23.65 8.43 -41.92
CA THR A 113 -22.96 7.50 -42.85
C THR A 113 -21.42 7.72 -42.65
N PRO A 114 -20.50 6.95 -43.28
CA PRO A 114 -19.11 6.71 -42.84
C PRO A 114 -18.01 7.40 -43.68
N ASP A 115 -16.74 7.00 -43.44
CA ASP A 115 -15.54 7.05 -44.34
C ASP A 115 -14.80 8.42 -44.47
N ASN A 116 -13.48 8.55 -44.68
CA ASN A 116 -12.30 7.68 -44.88
C ASN A 116 -11.03 8.59 -44.94
N ASN A 117 -9.86 8.01 -44.66
CA ASN A 117 -8.45 8.42 -44.87
C ASN A 117 -8.12 9.71 -45.66
N SER A 118 -7.01 10.39 -45.29
CA SER A 118 -5.68 10.22 -45.94
C SER A 118 -4.61 11.30 -45.61
N MET A 119 -3.40 10.82 -45.28
CA MET A 119 -2.02 11.26 -45.63
C MET A 119 -1.63 12.73 -45.91
N ALA A 120 -0.55 13.20 -45.25
CA ALA A 120 0.73 13.72 -45.80
C ALA A 120 1.59 14.33 -44.65
N MET A 121 2.82 13.87 -44.34
CA MET A 121 4.14 14.38 -44.80
C MET A 121 4.24 15.93 -44.76
N SER A 122 5.23 16.61 -44.16
CA SER A 122 6.69 16.40 -44.21
C SER A 122 7.46 17.34 -43.26
N ASP A 123 8.61 16.84 -42.78
CA ASP A 123 9.92 17.46 -42.50
C ASP A 123 10.10 18.99 -42.34
N SER A 124 10.84 19.39 -41.28
CA SER A 124 11.89 20.42 -41.43
C SER A 124 12.89 20.39 -40.28
N ALA A 125 14.17 20.28 -40.66
CA ALA A 125 15.36 20.35 -39.83
C ALA A 125 15.69 21.77 -39.32
N GLY A 126 16.46 21.88 -38.23
CA GLY A 126 16.97 23.16 -37.74
C GLY A 126 17.94 23.07 -36.55
N VAL A 127 19.18 22.66 -36.83
CA VAL A 127 20.49 23.05 -36.27
C VAL A 127 20.61 23.76 -34.89
N SER A 128 21.53 23.24 -34.04
CA SER A 128 22.59 23.94 -33.27
C SER A 128 22.88 23.19 -31.95
N ALA A 129 24.04 23.18 -31.29
CA ALA A 129 25.46 23.34 -31.59
C ALA A 129 26.18 23.23 -30.22
N ALA A 130 27.35 22.60 -30.19
CA ALA A 130 28.50 22.83 -29.27
C ALA A 130 28.39 22.63 -27.73
N GLY A 131 29.34 21.84 -27.19
CA GLY A 131 29.71 21.86 -25.78
C GLY A 131 30.56 20.65 -25.36
N GLY A 132 31.89 20.72 -25.55
CA GLY A 132 32.84 19.68 -25.14
C GLY A 132 33.14 19.66 -23.62
N PRO A 133 33.83 18.62 -23.11
CA PRO A 133 34.03 18.40 -21.68
C PRO A 133 35.24 19.15 -21.12
N THR A 134 35.10 19.76 -19.94
CA THR A 134 36.23 20.22 -19.11
C THR A 134 36.50 19.22 -17.99
N SER A 135 37.62 18.50 -18.09
CA SER A 135 38.16 17.66 -17.01
C SER A 135 38.75 18.51 -15.90
N GLY A 136 38.53 18.07 -14.66
CA GLY A 136 38.88 18.76 -13.42
C GLY A 136 40.35 18.64 -12.99
N MET A 137 40.76 19.72 -12.33
CA MET A 137 41.50 19.84 -11.06
C MET A 137 42.79 19.03 -10.86
N ALA A 138 43.88 19.80 -10.81
CA ALA A 138 45.10 19.51 -10.06
C ALA A 138 44.89 19.70 -8.55
#